data_AF-A0A3R7LPC6-F1
#
_entry.id   AF-A0A3R7LPC6-F1
#
_cell.length_a   1.000
_cell.length_b   1.000
_cell.length_c   1.000
_cell.angle_alpha   90.00
_cell.angle_beta   90.00
_cell.angle_gamma   90.00
#
_symmetry.space_group_name_H-M   'P 1'
#
loop_
_entity.id
_entity.type
_entity.pdbx_description
1 polymer ?
#
loop_
_entity_poly.entity_id
_entity_poly.type
_entity_poly.pdbx_seq_one_letter_code
_entity_poly.pdbx_strand_id
1 'polypeptide(L)'
;MGSLLVPTGKGRCYLPGFFRCYLPGFFRACLVIVSLLSLFSCWLYSTGRLHRLRRLGSSSPAQLLRDFPVKTFLKYWEDHGGRRLAAGSPPDFHDKMFTPVLEAFRNPDGRDGRRKRSGDVPKVVAYIDKAFLKTKWFVAHVRDIQEGHCPLPCTITTQLSEVTASPEDYTGFESGDCWSLVFGYIVETADAVFIHMKSIPSREKLLRDLRPRDPSQPWIMFEAETHFIASTKYKVNYRTLNGVFNRTMYYRRDADILFNHGFIVGRGDDASLLPRHWVREPLVHRANVTGRIAVAFISNCRARSNRLLYINELQKYTTVDVYGRCGRLKCGKSRYAEHEYRVDQDPCLRAAADKYLFYLAFENAICDDYATEKLYNLMFYPLVPVVLGGANYDDLLPPNSYIDARQYAPSELAEKLQHLAEHPQEYQTYLEWRKYYQPSTVGSSRVLCDLCTRLYDQAFYEENTIEDFYDWFVTKSHCTAWVAANGTGQRVA
;
A
#
# COMPACT_ATOMS: atom_id res chain seq x y z
N MET A 1 25.13 53.79 -22.37
CA MET A 1 26.08 53.60 -21.26
C MET A 1 26.69 52.22 -21.50
N GLY A 2 27.95 52.06 -21.91
CA GLY A 2 29.18 52.47 -21.22
C GLY A 2 29.47 51.45 -20.10
N SER A 3 30.67 50.93 -19.83
CA SER A 3 32.04 51.17 -20.30
C SER A 3 32.97 50.28 -19.42
N LEU A 4 34.11 49.77 -19.94
CA LEU A 4 35.41 49.61 -19.21
C LEU A 4 35.46 48.67 -17.95
N LEU A 5 36.48 47.87 -17.56
CA LEU A 5 37.86 47.48 -17.98
C LEU A 5 38.07 45.99 -17.55
N VAL A 6 38.90 45.12 -18.15
CA VAL A 6 40.39 45.08 -18.25
C VAL A 6 41.12 45.12 -16.88
N PRO A 7 42.00 44.15 -16.53
CA PRO A 7 42.52 43.99 -15.17
C PRO A 7 43.75 44.85 -14.86
N THR A 8 43.82 45.39 -13.64
CA THR A 8 45.05 45.95 -13.05
C THR A 8 45.74 44.90 -12.17
N GLY A 9 46.95 44.50 -12.54
CA GLY A 9 47.72 43.48 -11.80
C GLY A 9 48.56 44.02 -10.64
N LYS A 10 49.23 43.07 -9.97
CA LYS A 10 50.26 43.20 -8.90
C LYS A 10 49.72 43.52 -7.49
N GLY A 11 50.08 42.68 -6.50
CA GLY A 11 50.28 43.26 -5.16
C GLY A 11 50.62 42.38 -3.95
N ARG A 12 50.10 41.16 -3.81
CA ARG A 12 50.23 40.28 -2.60
C ARG A 12 49.58 40.80 -1.30
N CYS A 13 49.15 39.86 -0.45
CA CYS A 13 49.42 39.88 1.00
C CYS A 13 49.43 38.43 1.55
N TYR A 14 49.98 38.22 2.76
CA TYR A 14 50.61 36.95 3.19
C TYR A 14 49.79 36.08 4.17
N LEU A 15 50.19 34.80 4.26
CA LEU A 15 49.83 33.78 5.29
C LEU A 15 50.71 33.89 6.56
N PRO A 16 50.23 33.39 7.72
CA PRO A 16 50.68 32.08 8.27
C PRO A 16 49.47 31.24 8.82
N GLY A 17 49.40 29.90 8.80
CA GLY A 17 50.34 28.86 9.31
C GLY A 17 50.02 28.58 10.80
N PHE A 18 49.68 27.39 11.33
CA PHE A 18 49.78 25.95 10.95
C PHE A 18 48.53 25.18 11.49
N PHE A 19 48.10 24.03 10.97
CA PHE A 19 48.69 22.69 11.19
C PHE A 19 48.32 21.67 10.09
N ARG A 20 49.16 20.64 9.92
CA ARG A 20 48.98 19.51 8.98
C ARG A 20 48.59 18.23 9.72
N CYS A 21 47.89 17.30 9.06
CA CYS A 21 48.14 15.86 9.20
C CYS A 21 47.80 15.05 7.92
N TYR A 22 48.87 14.57 7.27
CA TYR A 22 49.04 13.42 6.35
C TYR A 22 47.91 12.85 5.48
N LEU A 23 48.11 13.00 4.17
CA LEU A 23 47.84 11.99 3.13
C LEU A 23 49.14 11.20 2.86
N PRO A 24 49.06 9.91 2.47
CA PRO A 24 49.53 9.57 1.11
C PRO A 24 48.71 8.46 0.44
N GLY A 25 48.51 8.55 -0.89
CA GLY A 25 48.05 7.36 -1.64
C GLY A 25 47.18 7.52 -2.89
N PHE A 26 46.95 8.73 -3.43
CA PHE A 26 46.02 8.88 -4.56
C PHE A 26 46.46 9.85 -5.66
N PHE A 27 47.61 9.62 -6.31
CA PHE A 27 47.93 10.25 -7.62
C PHE A 27 49.02 9.52 -8.45
N ARG A 28 48.91 8.20 -8.64
CA ARG A 28 49.70 7.45 -9.65
C ARG A 28 48.96 6.37 -10.46
N ALA A 29 47.64 6.19 -10.29
CA ALA A 29 46.88 5.16 -11.02
C ALA A 29 46.25 5.64 -12.36
N CYS A 30 45.80 6.90 -12.45
CA CYS A 30 44.97 7.35 -13.58
C CYS A 30 45.72 7.79 -14.86
N LEU A 31 47.06 7.79 -14.87
CA LEU A 31 47.88 8.22 -16.02
C LEU A 31 48.54 7.07 -16.80
N VAL A 32 48.36 5.81 -16.36
CA VAL A 32 48.90 4.62 -17.05
C VAL A 32 47.83 3.93 -17.91
N ILE A 33 46.57 3.91 -17.48
CA ILE A 33 45.48 3.20 -18.16
C ILE A 33 45.06 3.87 -19.48
N VAL A 34 45.01 5.21 -19.51
CA VAL A 34 44.65 5.99 -20.71
C VAL A 34 45.73 5.90 -21.80
N SER A 35 46.99 5.72 -21.41
CA SER A 35 48.14 5.59 -22.33
C SER A 35 48.24 4.21 -22.97
N LEU A 36 47.76 3.15 -22.31
CA LEU A 36 47.82 1.77 -22.81
C LEU A 36 46.71 1.43 -23.82
N LEU A 37 45.49 1.96 -23.62
CA LEU A 37 44.36 1.71 -24.53
C LEU A 37 44.54 2.36 -25.92
N SER A 38 45.23 3.51 -25.97
CA SER A 38 45.58 4.20 -27.22
C SER A 38 46.68 3.49 -28.02
N LEU A 39 47.59 2.77 -27.34
CA LEU A 39 48.64 1.98 -28.01
C LEU A 39 48.11 0.64 -28.54
N PHE A 40 47.15 0.02 -27.85
CA PHE A 40 46.53 -1.24 -28.30
C PHE A 40 45.71 -1.06 -29.59
N SER A 41 45.02 0.08 -29.73
CA SER A 41 44.26 0.42 -30.94
C SER A 41 45.18 0.74 -32.14
N CYS A 42 46.30 1.44 -31.93
CA CYS A 42 47.32 1.62 -32.97
C CYS A 42 48.00 0.31 -33.40
N TRP A 43 48.22 -0.64 -32.48
CA TRP A 43 48.81 -1.95 -32.80
C TRP A 43 47.87 -2.84 -33.64
N LEU A 44 46.57 -2.82 -33.36
CA LEU A 44 45.57 -3.55 -34.15
C LEU A 44 45.38 -3.00 -35.57
N TYR A 45 45.53 -1.68 -35.76
CA TYR A 45 45.38 -1.04 -37.07
C TYR A 45 46.64 -1.20 -37.96
N SER A 46 47.83 -1.14 -37.36
CA SER A 46 49.12 -1.20 -38.09
C SER A 46 49.57 -2.61 -38.48
N THR A 47 49.04 -3.66 -37.86
CA THR A 47 49.49 -5.06 -38.11
C THR A 47 48.64 -5.85 -39.11
N GLY A 48 47.59 -5.23 -39.70
CA GLY A 48 46.77 -5.85 -40.75
C GLY A 48 45.96 -7.09 -40.32
N ARG A 49 45.85 -7.38 -39.01
CA ARG A 49 45.24 -8.61 -38.49
C ARG A 49 43.71 -8.61 -38.40
N LEU A 50 43.03 -7.58 -38.91
CA LEU A 50 41.55 -7.57 -38.98
C LEU A 50 40.95 -8.59 -39.97
N HIS A 51 41.75 -9.16 -40.88
CA HIS A 51 41.27 -10.10 -41.90
C HIS A 51 41.43 -11.59 -41.58
N ARG A 52 41.90 -11.98 -40.38
CA ARG A 52 42.17 -13.39 -40.03
C ARG A 52 41.44 -13.91 -38.78
N LEU A 53 40.24 -13.38 -38.49
CA LEU A 53 39.30 -13.89 -37.48
C LEU A 53 37.89 -14.11 -38.06
N ARG A 54 37.80 -14.70 -39.26
CA ARG A 54 36.52 -15.03 -39.93
C ARG A 54 36.36 -16.52 -40.27
N ARG A 55 37.19 -17.39 -39.69
CA ARG A 55 37.08 -18.86 -39.74
C ARG A 55 37.58 -19.42 -38.41
N LEU A 56 36.88 -20.43 -37.89
CA LEU A 56 36.98 -20.96 -36.52
C LEU A 56 36.46 -19.94 -35.46
N GLY A 57 35.51 -20.26 -34.58
CA GLY A 57 34.83 -21.54 -34.39
C GLY A 57 34.56 -21.89 -32.92
N SER A 58 34.15 -20.93 -32.08
CA SER A 58 33.66 -21.20 -30.72
C SER A 58 32.92 -19.98 -30.16
N SER A 59 31.75 -20.22 -29.57
CA SER A 59 30.85 -19.19 -29.04
C SER A 59 31.41 -18.54 -27.77
N SER A 60 31.31 -17.21 -27.63
CA SER A 60 31.60 -16.57 -26.34
C SER A 60 30.40 -16.69 -25.37
N PRO A 61 30.63 -16.76 -24.04
CA PRO A 61 29.54 -16.83 -23.05
C PRO A 61 28.53 -15.68 -23.13
N ALA A 62 28.92 -14.52 -23.66
CA ALA A 62 28.07 -13.33 -23.81
C ALA A 62 27.10 -13.38 -25.02
N GLN A 63 27.10 -14.48 -25.78
CA GLN A 63 26.20 -14.74 -26.91
C GLN A 63 25.20 -15.87 -26.60
N LEU A 64 25.62 -16.89 -25.83
CA LEU A 64 24.74 -17.94 -25.29
C LEU A 64 23.62 -17.41 -24.38
N LEU A 65 23.84 -16.27 -23.71
CA LEU A 65 22.83 -15.59 -22.87
C LEU A 65 21.90 -14.64 -23.64
N ARG A 66 22.07 -14.47 -24.96
CA ARG A 66 21.22 -13.58 -25.78
C ARG A 66 20.19 -14.30 -26.65
N ASP A 67 20.39 -15.60 -26.89
CA ASP A 67 19.54 -16.41 -27.79
C ASP A 67 18.68 -17.46 -27.05
N PHE A 68 18.47 -17.33 -25.73
CA PHE A 68 17.46 -18.14 -25.03
C PHE A 68 16.10 -17.42 -25.07
N PRO A 69 15.08 -17.92 -25.82
CA PRO A 69 14.03 -17.02 -26.27
C PRO A 69 12.89 -16.96 -25.26
N VAL A 70 12.74 -15.80 -24.60
CA VAL A 70 11.55 -15.47 -23.79
C VAL A 70 10.27 -15.65 -24.63
N LYS A 71 10.30 -15.36 -25.94
CA LYS A 71 9.18 -15.62 -26.86
C LYS A 71 8.87 -17.11 -27.07
N THR A 72 9.86 -18.00 -26.99
CA THR A 72 9.62 -19.46 -27.07
C THR A 72 9.16 -20.01 -25.73
N PHE A 73 9.62 -19.46 -24.60
CA PHE A 73 9.06 -19.78 -23.28
C PHE A 73 7.60 -19.31 -23.16
N LEU A 74 7.29 -18.07 -23.53
CA LEU A 74 5.93 -17.53 -23.56
C LEU A 74 5.03 -18.31 -24.54
N LYS A 75 5.52 -18.64 -25.73
CA LYS A 75 4.77 -19.48 -26.68
C LYS A 75 4.59 -20.92 -26.18
N TYR A 76 5.58 -21.51 -25.51
CA TYR A 76 5.44 -22.81 -24.86
C TYR A 76 4.44 -22.75 -23.67
N TRP A 77 4.39 -21.63 -22.96
CA TRP A 77 3.39 -21.37 -21.91
C TRP A 77 1.97 -21.21 -22.48
N GLU A 78 1.81 -20.51 -23.61
CA GLU A 78 0.55 -20.43 -24.36
C GLU A 78 0.12 -21.80 -24.93
N ASP A 79 1.04 -22.53 -25.57
CA ASP A 79 0.77 -23.79 -26.26
C ASP A 79 0.63 -25.00 -25.29
N HIS A 80 1.30 -24.98 -24.13
CA HIS A 80 1.39 -26.14 -23.21
C HIS A 80 1.12 -25.81 -21.72
N GLY A 81 1.17 -24.55 -21.30
CA GLY A 81 0.99 -24.12 -19.90
C GLY A 81 -0.42 -23.65 -19.53
N GLY A 82 -1.23 -23.23 -20.50
CA GLY A 82 -2.56 -22.63 -20.27
C GLY A 82 -3.76 -23.58 -20.24
N ARG A 83 -3.58 -24.91 -20.31
CA ARG A 83 -4.70 -25.87 -20.47
C ARG A 83 -4.59 -27.13 -19.62
N ARG A 84 -4.51 -26.98 -18.29
CA ARG A 84 -4.84 -28.07 -17.33
C ARG A 84 -5.12 -27.62 -15.89
N LEU A 85 -5.75 -26.46 -15.73
CA LEU A 85 -6.45 -26.12 -14.49
C LEU A 85 -7.96 -26.07 -14.77
N ALA A 86 -8.74 -26.49 -13.77
CA ALA A 86 -10.13 -26.88 -13.95
C ALA A 86 -11.03 -25.73 -14.41
N ALA A 87 -12.11 -26.09 -15.13
CA ALA A 87 -13.17 -25.15 -15.47
C ALA A 87 -13.75 -24.52 -14.18
N GLY A 88 -13.65 -23.19 -14.03
CA GLY A 88 -14.29 -22.47 -12.93
C GLY A 88 -13.57 -21.20 -12.42
N SER A 89 -12.26 -21.05 -12.62
CA SER A 89 -11.50 -19.90 -12.08
C SER A 89 -11.29 -18.78 -13.12
N PRO A 90 -11.60 -17.50 -12.80
CA PRO A 90 -11.26 -16.35 -13.64
C PRO A 90 -9.74 -16.20 -13.80
N PRO A 91 -9.22 -15.91 -15.02
CA PRO A 91 -7.79 -15.66 -15.22
C PRO A 91 -7.25 -14.43 -14.49
N ASP A 92 -8.08 -13.42 -14.26
CA ASP A 92 -7.63 -12.06 -13.89
C ASP A 92 -7.48 -11.79 -12.39
N PHE A 93 -8.02 -12.66 -11.53
CA PHE A 93 -8.12 -12.41 -10.08
C PHE A 93 -6.75 -12.23 -9.41
N HIS A 94 -5.78 -13.05 -9.81
CA HIS A 94 -4.45 -13.03 -9.23
C HIS A 94 -3.62 -11.84 -9.74
N ASP A 95 -3.69 -11.59 -11.05
CA ASP A 95 -2.71 -10.74 -11.73
C ASP A 95 -2.87 -9.25 -11.43
N LYS A 96 -4.08 -8.76 -11.15
CA LYS A 96 -4.34 -7.33 -10.93
C LYS A 96 -4.06 -6.85 -9.50
N MET A 97 -4.19 -7.73 -8.51
CA MET A 97 -4.04 -7.38 -7.09
C MET A 97 -2.74 -7.91 -6.47
N PHE A 98 -2.19 -9.00 -7.01
CA PHE A 98 -1.05 -9.71 -6.40
C PHE A 98 0.24 -9.66 -7.20
N THR A 99 0.22 -9.45 -8.52
CA THR A 99 1.47 -9.45 -9.31
C THR A 99 2.50 -8.42 -8.82
N PRO A 100 2.17 -7.12 -8.63
CA PRO A 100 3.14 -6.15 -8.11
C PRO A 100 3.66 -6.52 -6.70
N VAL A 101 2.79 -7.13 -5.89
CA VAL A 101 3.09 -7.61 -4.54
C VAL A 101 4.07 -8.77 -4.56
N LEU A 102 3.85 -9.77 -5.41
CA LEU A 102 4.66 -10.98 -5.49
C LEU A 102 5.96 -10.73 -6.27
N GLU A 103 5.96 -9.85 -7.26
CA GLU A 103 7.16 -9.41 -7.98
C GLU A 103 8.19 -8.76 -7.04
N ALA A 104 7.75 -7.92 -6.09
CA ALA A 104 8.62 -7.34 -5.08
C ALA A 104 9.31 -8.40 -4.18
N PHE A 105 8.64 -9.52 -3.88
CA PHE A 105 9.23 -10.65 -3.16
C PHE A 105 10.06 -11.59 -4.06
N ARG A 106 9.75 -11.67 -5.35
CA ARG A 106 10.50 -12.47 -6.34
C ARG A 106 11.80 -11.80 -6.78
N ASN A 107 11.88 -10.46 -6.76
CA ASN A 107 13.06 -9.67 -7.12
C ASN A 107 13.35 -8.57 -6.06
N PRO A 108 13.73 -8.95 -4.82
CA PRO A 108 13.93 -7.99 -3.72
C PRO A 108 15.08 -7.01 -3.99
N ASP A 109 16.03 -7.37 -4.86
CA ASP A 109 17.17 -6.52 -5.22
C ASP A 109 16.82 -5.42 -6.25
N GLY A 110 15.58 -5.38 -6.77
CA GLY A 110 15.14 -4.36 -7.73
C GLY A 110 15.99 -4.26 -9.00
N ARG A 111 16.62 -5.36 -9.44
CA ARG A 111 17.64 -5.35 -10.53
C ARG A 111 17.06 -5.22 -11.94
N ASP A 112 16.17 -4.25 -12.17
CA ASP A 112 15.80 -3.83 -13.52
C ASP A 112 16.42 -2.46 -13.87
N GLY A 113 17.67 -2.53 -14.35
CA GLY A 113 18.19 -1.60 -15.36
C GLY A 113 18.59 -0.16 -14.97
N ARG A 114 18.08 0.48 -13.91
CA ARG A 114 18.39 1.92 -13.65
C ARG A 114 18.83 2.23 -12.22
N ARG A 115 20.08 2.68 -12.10
CA ARG A 115 20.79 2.94 -10.82
C ARG A 115 20.33 4.22 -10.13
N LYS A 116 19.71 4.11 -8.95
CA LYS A 116 19.99 5.04 -7.84
C LYS A 116 21.46 4.85 -7.41
N ARG A 117 22.09 5.83 -6.75
CA ARG A 117 23.51 5.68 -6.34
C ARG A 117 23.67 4.49 -5.39
N SER A 118 24.66 3.66 -5.65
CA SER A 118 24.98 2.46 -4.88
C SER A 118 25.31 2.79 -3.41
N GLY A 119 24.37 2.53 -2.50
CA GLY A 119 24.66 2.41 -1.06
C GLY A 119 23.68 3.07 -0.09
N ASP A 120 22.92 4.09 -0.52
CA ASP A 120 22.12 4.91 0.40
C ASP A 120 20.71 4.33 0.62
N VAL A 121 20.31 4.16 1.88
CA VAL A 121 18.97 3.72 2.29
C VAL A 121 18.01 4.93 2.26
N PRO A 122 16.89 4.90 1.52
CA PRO A 122 15.99 6.04 1.39
C PRO A 122 15.44 6.54 2.72
N LYS A 123 15.30 7.87 2.86
CA LYS A 123 14.81 8.54 4.07
C LYS A 123 13.42 9.13 3.88
N VAL A 124 12.48 8.74 4.73
CA VAL A 124 11.11 9.26 4.75
C VAL A 124 10.88 10.08 6.01
N VAL A 125 10.32 11.28 5.85
CA VAL A 125 9.83 12.11 6.96
C VAL A 125 8.32 11.95 7.08
N ALA A 126 7.83 11.51 8.24
CA ALA A 126 6.41 11.29 8.49
C ALA A 126 5.75 12.49 9.20
N TYR A 127 4.95 13.27 8.48
CA TYR A 127 4.06 14.29 9.03
C TYR A 127 2.79 13.63 9.59
N ILE A 128 2.87 13.16 10.83
CA ILE A 128 1.80 12.44 11.52
C ILE A 128 1.61 12.90 12.97
N ASP A 129 0.37 12.84 13.46
CA ASP A 129 0.06 13.26 14.83
C ASP A 129 0.49 12.25 15.92
N LYS A 130 0.64 12.76 17.15
CA LYS A 130 1.08 12.00 18.33
C LYS A 130 0.15 10.85 18.74
N ALA A 131 -1.09 10.80 18.25
CA ALA A 131 -2.00 9.68 18.50
C ALA A 131 -1.78 8.57 17.47
N PHE A 132 -1.62 8.93 16.19
CA PHE A 132 -1.30 7.97 15.12
C PHE A 132 0.05 7.27 15.35
N LEU A 133 1.07 8.02 15.79
CA LEU A 133 2.39 7.50 16.19
C LEU A 133 2.34 6.37 17.23
N LYS A 134 1.34 6.41 18.11
CA LYS A 134 1.17 5.43 19.20
C LYS A 134 0.25 4.27 18.81
N THR A 135 -0.24 4.23 17.58
CA THR A 135 -1.04 3.09 17.11
C THR A 135 -0.15 1.86 16.98
N LYS A 136 -0.64 0.72 17.45
CA LYS A 136 0.03 -0.58 17.29
C LYS A 136 0.29 -0.91 15.81
N TRP A 137 -0.60 -0.43 14.93
CA TRP A 137 -0.44 -0.51 13.48
C TRP A 137 0.86 0.17 13.02
N PHE A 138 1.03 1.47 13.29
CA PHE A 138 2.21 2.21 12.81
C PHE A 138 3.50 1.68 13.44
N VAL A 139 3.48 1.37 14.75
CA VAL A 139 4.64 0.81 15.46
C VAL A 139 5.06 -0.55 14.88
N ALA A 140 4.12 -1.44 14.56
CA ALA A 140 4.43 -2.74 13.96
C ALA A 140 5.10 -2.60 12.59
N HIS A 141 4.65 -1.67 11.75
CA HIS A 141 5.25 -1.44 10.43
C HIS A 141 6.67 -0.88 10.50
N VAL A 142 6.90 0.10 11.39
CA VAL A 142 8.25 0.66 11.57
C VAL A 142 9.20 -0.42 12.11
N ARG A 143 8.71 -1.30 12.99
CA ARG A 143 9.45 -2.48 13.45
C ARG A 143 9.74 -3.45 12.30
N ASP A 144 8.78 -3.77 11.43
CA ASP A 144 9.00 -4.67 10.29
C ASP A 144 10.04 -4.13 9.29
N ILE A 145 10.15 -2.80 9.15
CA ILE A 145 11.24 -2.14 8.41
C ILE A 145 12.58 -2.31 9.15
N GLN A 146 12.62 -2.05 10.46
CA GLN A 146 13.83 -2.10 11.28
C GLN A 146 14.39 -3.52 11.46
N GLU A 147 13.53 -4.53 11.55
CA GLU A 147 13.87 -5.96 11.69
C GLU A 147 14.19 -6.61 10.33
N GLY A 148 14.07 -5.89 9.21
CA GLY A 148 14.39 -6.39 7.87
C GLY A 148 13.35 -7.35 7.30
N HIS A 149 12.09 -7.23 7.72
CA HIS A 149 10.97 -8.02 7.18
C HIS A 149 10.43 -7.49 5.83
N CYS A 150 10.72 -6.23 5.49
CA CYS A 150 10.39 -5.65 4.18
C CYS A 150 11.36 -6.12 3.07
N PRO A 151 10.90 -6.27 1.81
CA PRO A 151 11.78 -6.66 0.68
C PRO A 151 12.94 -5.68 0.44
N LEU A 152 12.69 -4.39 0.61
CA LEU A 152 13.65 -3.30 0.45
C LEU A 152 13.64 -2.41 1.70
N PRO A 153 14.82 -1.99 2.21
CA PRO A 153 14.91 -1.17 3.41
C PRO A 153 14.62 0.30 3.10
N CYS A 154 13.99 1.00 4.03
CA CYS A 154 14.01 2.46 4.08
C CYS A 154 14.09 2.90 5.55
N THR A 155 14.31 4.19 5.82
CA THR A 155 14.22 4.74 7.17
C THR A 155 13.02 5.68 7.25
N ILE A 156 12.17 5.53 8.26
CA ILE A 156 11.04 6.42 8.49
C ILE A 156 11.28 7.18 9.79
N THR A 157 11.63 8.46 9.68
CA THR A 157 11.69 9.35 10.85
C THR A 157 10.36 10.06 11.04
N THR A 158 9.90 10.10 12.28
CA THR A 158 8.62 10.70 12.69
C THR A 158 8.80 12.07 13.33
N GLN A 159 10.03 12.58 13.27
CA GLN A 159 10.57 13.27 14.43
C GLN A 159 10.75 14.75 14.25
N LEU A 160 10.13 15.43 15.21
CA LEU A 160 10.52 16.74 15.68
C LEU A 160 11.51 16.59 16.89
N SER A 161 12.29 15.49 16.97
CA SER A 161 12.94 15.01 18.21
C SER A 161 14.43 14.62 18.16
N GLU A 162 14.92 13.48 17.64
CA GLU A 162 16.33 13.00 17.84
C GLU A 162 17.42 13.88 17.22
N VAL A 163 17.05 15.02 16.63
CA VAL A 163 17.99 16.14 16.51
C VAL A 163 18.54 16.57 17.88
N THR A 164 17.83 16.27 18.98
CA THR A 164 18.34 16.37 20.35
C THR A 164 19.31 15.23 20.68
N ALA A 165 20.50 15.28 20.09
CA ALA A 165 21.68 14.74 20.74
C ALA A 165 22.02 15.66 21.94
N SER A 166 22.04 15.09 23.15
CA SER A 166 22.26 15.76 24.45
C SER A 166 21.18 16.75 24.93
N PRO A 167 20.42 16.43 26.00
CA PRO A 167 19.57 17.36 26.72
C PRO A 167 20.29 18.33 27.70
N GLU A 168 21.62 18.26 27.84
CA GLU A 168 22.32 18.87 29.00
C GLU A 168 22.84 20.30 28.78
N ASP A 169 22.98 20.79 27.54
CA ASP A 169 23.76 22.02 27.23
C ASP A 169 22.99 23.24 26.68
N TYR A 170 21.66 23.20 26.53
CA TYR A 170 20.89 24.32 25.92
C TYR A 170 19.70 24.82 26.76
N THR A 171 20.01 25.51 27.86
CA THR A 171 19.07 26.40 28.54
C THR A 171 19.16 27.83 27.98
N GLY A 172 18.20 28.21 27.12
CA GLY A 172 17.99 29.63 26.78
C GLY A 172 17.89 29.95 25.29
N PHE A 173 16.81 29.55 24.65
CA PHE A 173 16.23 30.30 23.53
C PHE A 173 14.72 30.00 23.46
N GLU A 174 13.88 31.02 23.29
CA GLU A 174 12.44 30.86 23.12
C GLU A 174 12.17 30.20 21.76
N SER A 175 12.10 28.86 21.78
CA SER A 175 12.23 28.05 20.56
C SER A 175 10.88 27.85 19.87
N GLY A 176 10.54 28.81 19.00
CA GLY A 176 9.59 28.62 17.89
C GLY A 176 10.32 28.47 16.55
N ASP A 177 11.16 29.45 16.24
CA ASP A 177 11.75 29.59 14.89
C ASP A 177 12.84 28.55 14.60
N CYS A 178 13.66 28.18 15.59
CA CYS A 178 14.73 27.18 15.42
C CYS A 178 14.17 25.81 15.00
N TRP A 179 13.04 25.37 15.57
CA TRP A 179 12.37 24.14 15.15
C TRP A 179 11.92 24.17 13.69
N SER A 180 11.42 25.32 13.22
CA SER A 180 11.01 25.49 11.82
C SER A 180 12.18 25.44 10.82
N LEU A 181 13.39 25.80 11.25
CA LEU A 181 14.59 25.77 10.44
C LEU A 181 15.15 24.34 10.38
N VAL A 182 15.30 23.70 11.53
CA VAL A 182 15.77 22.31 11.66
C VAL A 182 14.84 21.33 10.94
N PHE A 183 13.52 21.44 11.14
CA PHE A 183 12.55 20.54 10.51
C PHE A 183 12.46 20.79 8.99
N GLY A 184 12.59 22.04 8.54
CA GLY A 184 12.71 22.37 7.11
C GLY A 184 13.90 21.68 6.45
N TYR A 185 15.08 21.76 7.06
CA TYR A 185 16.30 21.08 6.56
C TYR A 185 16.15 19.55 6.52
N ILE A 186 15.43 18.96 7.49
CA ILE A 186 15.13 17.51 7.50
C ILE A 186 14.20 17.12 6.34
N VAL A 187 13.21 17.96 6.03
CA VAL A 187 12.33 17.74 4.86
C VAL A 187 13.11 17.91 3.56
N GLU A 188 13.92 18.97 3.42
CA GLU A 188 14.75 19.22 2.23
C GLU A 188 15.77 18.09 1.95
N THR A 189 16.21 17.36 2.97
CA THR A 189 17.20 16.27 2.85
C THR A 189 16.58 14.86 2.85
N ALA A 190 15.25 14.75 2.85
CA ALA A 190 14.54 13.48 2.77
C ALA A 190 14.30 13.02 1.31
N ASP A 191 14.30 11.71 1.09
CA ASP A 191 13.84 11.13 -0.18
C ASP A 191 12.33 11.28 -0.37
N ALA A 192 11.53 11.35 0.69
CA ALA A 192 10.07 11.52 0.61
C ALA A 192 9.44 12.05 1.91
N VAL A 193 8.24 12.61 1.80
CA VAL A 193 7.41 13.04 2.93
C VAL A 193 6.11 12.23 2.95
N PHE A 194 5.84 11.51 4.03
CA PHE A 194 4.61 10.77 4.28
C PHE A 194 3.64 11.63 5.10
N ILE A 195 2.45 11.94 4.59
CA ILE A 195 1.53 12.93 5.19
C ILE A 195 0.17 12.29 5.47
N HIS A 196 -0.14 12.01 6.74
CA HIS A 196 -1.44 11.43 7.13
C HIS A 196 -2.53 12.50 7.19
N MET A 197 -3.62 12.31 6.43
CA MET A 197 -4.70 13.30 6.27
C MET A 197 -5.29 13.83 7.59
N LYS A 198 -5.52 12.97 8.60
CA LYS A 198 -6.06 13.40 9.91
C LYS A 198 -5.08 14.28 10.71
N SER A 199 -3.82 14.34 10.31
CA SER A 199 -2.76 15.10 10.98
C SER A 199 -2.64 16.54 10.45
N ILE A 200 -3.24 16.85 9.30
CA ILE A 200 -3.19 18.17 8.65
C ILE A 200 -4.17 19.13 9.35
N PRO A 201 -3.71 20.24 9.98
CA PRO A 201 -4.62 21.20 10.62
C PRO A 201 -5.16 22.23 9.63
N SER A 202 -4.32 22.69 8.70
CA SER A 202 -4.67 23.56 7.57
C SER A 202 -3.55 23.49 6.51
N ARG A 203 -3.79 24.01 5.30
CA ARG A 203 -2.77 24.11 4.25
C ARG A 203 -1.59 24.98 4.72
N GLU A 204 -1.89 26.12 5.31
CA GLU A 204 -0.92 27.13 5.76
C GLU A 204 -0.03 26.56 6.86
N LYS A 205 -0.60 25.78 7.79
CA LYS A 205 0.20 25.05 8.77
C LYS A 205 1.08 23.99 8.11
N LEU A 206 0.53 23.15 7.24
CA LEU A 206 1.29 22.09 6.57
C LEU A 206 2.48 22.65 5.78
N LEU A 207 2.27 23.70 4.97
CA LEU A 207 3.32 24.31 4.14
C LEU A 207 4.35 25.12 4.96
N ARG A 208 3.93 25.80 6.03
CA ARG A 208 4.88 26.48 6.93
C ARG A 208 5.75 25.46 7.68
N ASP A 209 5.16 24.34 8.09
CA ASP A 209 5.90 23.28 8.75
C ASP A 209 6.88 22.61 7.76
N LEU A 210 6.42 22.18 6.56
CA LEU A 210 7.22 21.41 5.61
C LEU A 210 8.16 22.22 4.69
N ARG A 211 8.11 23.56 4.69
CA ARG A 211 8.89 24.47 3.81
C ARG A 211 8.62 24.29 2.29
N PRO A 212 9.21 25.12 1.39
CA PRO A 212 8.90 25.06 -0.04
C PRO A 212 9.27 23.70 -0.66
N ARG A 213 8.30 23.09 -1.32
CA ARG A 213 8.40 21.77 -1.95
C ARG A 213 9.29 21.79 -3.19
N ASP A 214 10.23 20.85 -3.30
CA ASP A 214 10.79 20.41 -4.58
C ASP A 214 9.71 19.57 -5.32
N PRO A 215 9.31 19.92 -6.56
CA PRO A 215 8.29 19.19 -7.29
C PRO A 215 8.60 17.70 -7.51
N SER A 216 9.89 17.33 -7.59
CA SER A 216 10.38 15.96 -7.78
C SER A 216 10.40 15.14 -6.48
N GLN A 217 10.36 15.79 -5.31
CA GLN A 217 10.27 15.09 -4.02
C GLN A 217 8.84 14.53 -3.81
N PRO A 218 8.67 13.22 -3.56
CA PRO A 218 7.39 12.62 -3.23
C PRO A 218 6.81 13.16 -1.92
N TRP A 219 5.76 13.96 -2.02
CA TRP A 219 4.86 14.36 -0.94
C TRP A 219 3.61 13.47 -1.03
N ILE A 220 3.60 12.44 -0.20
CA ILE A 220 2.70 11.30 -0.27
C ILE A 220 1.51 11.52 0.65
N MET A 221 0.32 11.71 0.08
CA MET A 221 -0.91 11.72 0.85
C MET A 221 -1.23 10.32 1.35
N PHE A 222 -1.43 10.14 2.66
CA PHE A 222 -1.82 8.86 3.27
C PHE A 222 -3.17 8.94 3.98
N GLU A 223 -4.04 7.97 3.68
CA GLU A 223 -5.26 7.69 4.44
C GLU A 223 -5.75 6.24 4.22
N ALA A 224 -6.39 5.65 5.24
CA ALA A 224 -6.97 4.30 5.19
C ALA A 224 -8.51 4.29 5.15
N GLU A 225 -9.15 5.42 5.45
CA GLU A 225 -10.60 5.63 5.46
C GLU A 225 -11.08 6.53 4.31
N THR A 226 -12.39 6.53 4.05
CA THR A 226 -12.99 7.45 3.07
C THR A 226 -12.80 8.94 3.42
N HIS A 227 -12.89 9.81 2.42
CA HIS A 227 -12.80 11.27 2.57
C HIS A 227 -13.80 11.85 3.63
N PHE A 228 -14.87 11.13 3.97
CA PHE A 228 -15.79 11.51 5.05
C PHE A 228 -15.17 11.47 6.46
N ILE A 229 -14.16 10.63 6.65
CA ILE A 229 -13.50 10.39 7.95
C ILE A 229 -12.10 11.01 8.00
N ALA A 230 -11.46 11.16 6.83
CA ALA A 230 -10.06 11.55 6.66
C ALA A 230 -9.63 12.90 7.29
N SER A 231 -10.56 13.83 7.49
CA SER A 231 -10.29 15.07 8.23
C SER A 231 -11.34 15.35 9.31
N THR A 232 -11.86 14.32 9.98
CA THR A 232 -12.84 14.50 11.07
C THR A 232 -12.33 15.33 12.25
N LYS A 233 -11.01 15.37 12.47
CA LYS A 233 -10.35 16.10 13.56
C LYS A 233 -10.28 17.61 13.31
N TYR A 234 -9.85 18.03 12.11
CA TYR A 234 -9.58 19.44 11.77
C TYR A 234 -10.56 20.03 10.74
N LYS A 235 -11.33 19.18 10.04
CA LYS A 235 -12.32 19.56 9.01
C LYS A 235 -11.72 20.40 7.89
N VAL A 236 -10.53 20.02 7.43
CA VAL A 236 -9.83 20.71 6.33
C VAL A 236 -10.69 20.69 5.07
N ASN A 237 -10.85 21.85 4.44
CA ASN A 237 -11.44 21.94 3.11
C ASN A 237 -10.45 21.36 2.09
N TYR A 238 -10.73 20.17 1.55
CA TYR A 238 -9.80 19.49 0.63
C TYR A 238 -9.42 20.32 -0.61
N ARG A 239 -10.23 21.30 -1.04
CA ARG A 239 -9.86 22.24 -2.12
C ARG A 239 -8.64 23.09 -1.79
N THR A 240 -8.35 23.34 -0.51
CA THR A 240 -7.13 24.06 -0.12
C THR A 240 -5.89 23.17 -0.13
N LEU A 241 -6.00 21.88 -0.44
CA LEU A 241 -4.86 20.96 -0.58
C LEU A 241 -4.46 20.73 -2.05
N ASN A 242 -5.12 21.41 -3.01
CA ASN A 242 -4.74 21.46 -4.41
C ASN A 242 -3.25 21.85 -4.56
N GLY A 243 -2.50 21.06 -5.33
CA GLY A 243 -1.08 21.26 -5.54
C GLY A 243 -0.13 20.85 -4.39
N VAL A 244 -0.63 20.37 -3.25
CA VAL A 244 0.22 19.97 -2.11
C VAL A 244 0.95 18.66 -2.40
N PHE A 245 0.22 17.64 -2.86
CA PHE A 245 0.72 16.28 -3.02
C PHE A 245 1.06 15.99 -4.49
N ASN A 246 1.94 15.02 -4.71
CA ASN A 246 2.29 14.48 -6.03
C ASN A 246 2.35 12.95 -6.08
N ARG A 247 2.19 12.28 -4.94
CA ARG A 247 2.06 10.83 -4.81
C ARG A 247 1.00 10.53 -3.75
N THR A 248 0.45 9.33 -3.79
CA THR A 248 -0.72 8.92 -3.02
C THR A 248 -0.52 7.52 -2.46
N MET A 249 -1.00 7.33 -1.24
CA MET A 249 -1.08 6.05 -0.55
C MET A 249 -2.50 5.88 -0.02
N TYR A 250 -3.34 5.23 -0.81
CA TYR A 250 -4.79 5.18 -0.61
C TYR A 250 -5.37 3.83 -1.03
N TYR A 251 -6.62 3.54 -0.63
CA TYR A 251 -7.25 2.25 -0.94
C TYR A 251 -7.76 2.12 -2.38
N ARG A 252 -7.79 3.21 -3.15
CA ARG A 252 -8.17 3.18 -4.56
C ARG A 252 -7.03 2.68 -5.44
N ARG A 253 -7.37 1.92 -6.49
CA ARG A 253 -6.40 1.33 -7.41
C ARG A 253 -5.67 2.33 -8.30
N ASP A 254 -6.15 3.57 -8.38
CA ASP A 254 -5.45 4.67 -9.05
C ASP A 254 -4.47 5.44 -8.14
N ALA A 255 -4.17 4.91 -6.95
CA ALA A 255 -3.12 5.42 -6.08
C ALA A 255 -1.73 4.82 -6.38
N ASP A 256 -0.67 5.60 -6.16
CA ASP A 256 0.71 5.18 -6.45
C ASP A 256 1.18 4.01 -5.55
N ILE A 257 0.70 4.00 -4.30
CA ILE A 257 0.87 2.92 -3.31
C ILE A 257 -0.53 2.50 -2.83
N LEU A 258 -0.89 1.23 -3.06
CA LEU A 258 -2.21 0.73 -2.73
C LEU A 258 -2.32 0.32 -1.25
N PHE A 259 -3.18 1.01 -0.48
CA PHE A 259 -3.54 0.61 0.88
C PHE A 259 -4.67 -0.42 0.84
N ASN A 260 -4.35 -1.70 0.91
CA ASN A 260 -5.36 -2.75 1.06
C ASN A 260 -5.52 -3.15 2.53
N HIS A 261 -6.75 -3.18 3.04
CA HIS A 261 -7.01 -3.62 4.42
C HIS A 261 -6.73 -5.12 4.65
N GLY A 262 -6.83 -5.92 3.59
CA GLY A 262 -6.62 -7.36 3.58
C GLY A 262 -6.54 -7.89 2.15
N PHE A 263 -6.32 -9.20 2.01
CA PHE A 263 -6.13 -9.87 0.72
C PHE A 263 -6.57 -11.35 0.80
N ILE A 264 -6.92 -11.96 -0.33
CA ILE A 264 -7.14 -13.41 -0.48
C ILE A 264 -6.10 -13.98 -1.47
N VAL A 265 -5.22 -14.88 -1.02
CA VAL A 265 -4.15 -15.47 -1.84
C VAL A 265 -4.44 -16.93 -2.20
N GLY A 266 -3.86 -17.42 -3.30
CA GLY A 266 -3.85 -18.85 -3.61
C GLY A 266 -3.14 -19.66 -2.53
N ARG A 267 -3.64 -20.87 -2.25
CA ARG A 267 -2.94 -21.86 -1.42
C ARG A 267 -1.82 -22.51 -2.25
N GLY A 268 -0.67 -22.74 -1.63
CA GLY A 268 0.52 -23.27 -2.30
C GLY A 268 1.56 -22.16 -2.49
N ASP A 269 2.05 -22.02 -3.73
CA ASP A 269 3.25 -21.24 -4.04
C ASP A 269 3.13 -19.76 -3.66
N ASP A 270 2.01 -19.09 -3.94
CA ASP A 270 1.84 -17.66 -3.65
C ASP A 270 1.76 -17.35 -2.14
N ALA A 271 1.17 -18.26 -1.36
CA ALA A 271 1.24 -18.20 0.10
C ALA A 271 2.68 -18.45 0.62
N SER A 272 3.49 -19.26 -0.08
CA SER A 272 4.87 -19.56 0.33
C SER A 272 5.86 -18.40 0.11
N LEU A 273 5.53 -17.48 -0.80
CA LEU A 273 6.33 -16.27 -1.08
C LEU A 273 6.21 -15.19 0.00
N LEU A 274 5.30 -15.37 0.97
CA LEU A 274 5.02 -14.38 2.01
C LEU A 274 5.75 -14.72 3.32
N PRO A 275 6.24 -13.72 4.08
CA PRO A 275 6.72 -13.89 5.45
C PRO A 275 5.76 -14.72 6.31
N ARG A 276 6.29 -15.75 7.00
CA ARG A 276 5.49 -16.74 7.74
C ARG A 276 4.53 -16.16 8.78
N HIS A 277 4.82 -14.96 9.33
CA HIS A 277 3.98 -14.30 10.32
C HIS A 277 2.82 -13.50 9.70
N TRP A 278 2.86 -13.23 8.39
CA TRP A 278 1.77 -12.61 7.63
C TRP A 278 0.77 -13.64 7.07
N VAL A 279 1.19 -14.89 6.91
CA VAL A 279 0.33 -16.03 6.53
C VAL A 279 -0.23 -16.69 7.78
N ARG A 280 -1.53 -17.00 7.80
CA ARG A 280 -2.19 -17.69 8.92
C ARG A 280 -3.17 -18.71 8.38
N GLU A 281 -3.28 -19.86 9.05
CA GLU A 281 -4.27 -20.86 8.68
C GLU A 281 -5.68 -20.38 9.08
N PRO A 282 -6.60 -20.22 8.11
CA PRO A 282 -7.99 -19.88 8.40
C PRO A 282 -8.73 -21.08 8.99
N LEU A 283 -9.86 -20.83 9.65
CA LEU A 283 -10.76 -21.89 10.09
C LEU A 283 -11.50 -22.47 8.87
N VAL A 284 -10.98 -23.58 8.34
CA VAL A 284 -11.50 -24.22 7.11
C VAL A 284 -12.80 -24.98 7.36
N HIS A 285 -12.95 -25.64 8.51
CA HIS A 285 -14.06 -26.56 8.76
C HIS A 285 -15.22 -25.92 9.53
N ARG A 286 -16.40 -25.98 8.91
CA ARG A 286 -17.69 -25.76 9.57
C ARG A 286 -18.31 -27.11 9.90
N ALA A 287 -18.40 -27.45 11.19
CA ALA A 287 -18.92 -28.74 11.64
C ALA A 287 -20.46 -28.86 11.52
N ASN A 288 -21.18 -27.73 11.45
CA ASN A 288 -22.62 -27.69 11.31
C ASN A 288 -23.05 -26.58 10.32
N VAL A 289 -23.69 -26.98 9.22
CA VAL A 289 -24.21 -26.10 8.16
C VAL A 289 -25.61 -25.56 8.45
N THR A 290 -26.14 -25.77 9.66
CA THR A 290 -27.34 -25.07 10.17
C THR A 290 -26.93 -23.93 11.12
N GLY A 291 -27.81 -22.95 11.30
CA GLY A 291 -27.58 -21.81 12.16
C GLY A 291 -28.67 -20.75 12.05
N ARG A 292 -28.53 -19.66 12.79
CA ARG A 292 -29.35 -18.45 12.61
C ARG A 292 -28.95 -17.76 11.30
N ILE A 293 -29.85 -16.99 10.69
CA ILE A 293 -29.62 -16.47 9.32
C ILE A 293 -28.40 -15.52 9.28
N ALA A 294 -28.53 -14.29 9.78
CA ALA A 294 -27.49 -13.27 9.60
C ALA A 294 -27.08 -12.56 10.89
N VAL A 295 -25.83 -12.09 10.92
CA VAL A 295 -25.28 -11.25 12.01
C VAL A 295 -24.49 -10.06 11.46
N ALA A 296 -24.51 -8.93 12.18
CA ALA A 296 -23.74 -7.73 11.88
C ALA A 296 -23.07 -7.18 13.15
N PHE A 297 -21.83 -6.69 13.05
CA PHE A 297 -21.10 -6.06 14.17
C PHE A 297 -20.88 -4.58 13.87
N ILE A 298 -21.66 -3.70 14.52
CA ILE A 298 -21.75 -2.28 14.15
C ILE A 298 -21.59 -1.36 15.37
N SER A 299 -20.58 -0.48 15.30
CA SER A 299 -20.24 0.52 16.32
C SER A 299 -20.44 1.98 15.84
N ASN A 300 -20.41 2.22 14.53
CA ASN A 300 -20.76 3.49 13.89
C ASN A 300 -22.20 3.41 13.34
N CYS A 301 -23.11 4.13 14.00
CA CYS A 301 -24.55 4.10 13.71
C CYS A 301 -25.03 5.19 12.75
N ARG A 302 -24.13 6.07 12.31
CA ARG A 302 -24.40 7.15 11.33
C ARG A 302 -23.42 7.05 10.17
N ALA A 303 -23.30 5.83 9.65
CA ALA A 303 -22.51 5.50 8.48
C ALA A 303 -23.12 6.14 7.22
N ARG A 304 -22.28 6.65 6.31
CA ARG A 304 -22.70 7.31 5.06
C ARG A 304 -23.32 6.34 4.06
N SER A 305 -23.01 5.05 4.18
CA SER A 305 -23.63 3.97 3.39
C SER A 305 -25.13 3.76 3.66
N ASN A 306 -25.71 4.39 4.70
CA ASN A 306 -27.05 4.09 5.21
C ASN A 306 -27.27 2.61 5.61
N ARG A 307 -26.20 1.83 5.85
CA ARG A 307 -26.27 0.38 6.14
C ARG A 307 -27.24 -0.04 7.25
N LEU A 308 -27.52 0.81 8.24
CA LEU A 308 -28.50 0.49 9.27
C LEU A 308 -29.95 0.63 8.78
N LEU A 309 -30.22 1.54 7.84
CA LEU A 309 -31.53 1.61 7.19
C LEU A 309 -31.75 0.36 6.33
N TYR A 310 -30.73 -0.08 5.59
CA TYR A 310 -30.76 -1.36 4.86
C TYR A 310 -31.09 -2.52 5.82
N ILE A 311 -30.36 -2.64 6.93
CA ILE A 311 -30.56 -3.72 7.91
C ILE A 311 -31.96 -3.67 8.52
N ASN A 312 -32.48 -2.48 8.85
CA ASN A 312 -33.84 -2.33 9.38
C ASN A 312 -34.92 -2.77 8.38
N GLU A 313 -34.73 -2.53 7.08
CA GLU A 313 -35.64 -3.04 6.04
C GLU A 313 -35.51 -4.56 5.86
N LEU A 314 -34.28 -5.08 5.83
CA LEU A 314 -34.01 -6.53 5.75
C LEU A 314 -34.61 -7.30 6.95
N GLN A 315 -34.59 -6.70 8.14
CA GLN A 315 -35.17 -7.25 9.37
C GLN A 315 -36.70 -7.42 9.33
N LYS A 316 -37.41 -6.85 8.34
CA LYS A 316 -38.84 -7.10 8.13
C LYS A 316 -39.12 -8.48 7.53
N TYR A 317 -38.12 -9.08 6.86
CA TYR A 317 -38.26 -10.30 6.07
C TYR A 317 -37.40 -11.46 6.60
N THR A 318 -36.30 -11.17 7.32
CA THR A 318 -35.44 -12.21 7.91
C THR A 318 -34.80 -11.79 9.23
N THR A 319 -34.29 -12.77 10.00
CA THR A 319 -33.65 -12.52 11.29
C THR A 319 -32.20 -12.06 11.11
N VAL A 320 -31.93 -10.81 11.44
CA VAL A 320 -30.58 -10.24 11.50
C VAL A 320 -30.26 -9.81 12.93
N ASP A 321 -29.21 -10.40 13.51
CA ASP A 321 -28.71 -10.02 14.83
C ASP A 321 -27.65 -8.92 14.75
N VAL A 322 -27.85 -7.81 15.47
CA VAL A 322 -26.89 -6.70 15.49
C VAL A 322 -26.16 -6.64 16.83
N TYR A 323 -24.84 -6.86 16.76
CA TYR A 323 -23.89 -6.70 17.85
C TYR A 323 -23.22 -5.32 17.80
N GLY A 324 -22.76 -4.84 18.97
CA GLY A 324 -21.97 -3.61 19.07
C GLY A 324 -22.76 -2.43 19.63
N ARG A 325 -22.36 -1.18 19.32
CA ARG A 325 -23.01 0.02 19.86
C ARG A 325 -24.42 0.21 19.28
N CYS A 326 -24.63 -0.19 18.03
CA CYS A 326 -25.85 0.09 17.27
C CYS A 326 -26.89 -1.02 17.35
N GLY A 327 -26.64 -2.06 18.16
CA GLY A 327 -27.54 -3.18 18.37
C GLY A 327 -27.66 -3.57 19.85
N ARG A 328 -28.63 -4.43 20.14
CA ARG A 328 -28.95 -4.85 21.52
C ARG A 328 -27.91 -5.84 22.07
N LEU A 329 -27.19 -6.54 21.20
CA LEU A 329 -26.24 -7.59 21.57
C LEU A 329 -24.82 -7.04 21.72
N LYS A 330 -24.02 -7.67 22.59
CA LYS A 330 -22.63 -7.28 22.88
C LYS A 330 -21.74 -8.51 22.79
N CYS A 331 -20.48 -8.32 22.38
CA CYS A 331 -19.46 -9.36 22.41
C CYS A 331 -18.12 -8.73 22.77
N GLY A 332 -17.56 -9.13 23.91
CA GLY A 332 -16.28 -8.64 24.43
C GLY A 332 -16.17 -7.12 24.61
N LYS A 333 -14.92 -6.65 24.74
CA LYS A 333 -14.53 -5.24 24.62
C LYS A 333 -13.94 -4.99 23.21
N SER A 334 -13.80 -3.71 22.84
CA SER A 334 -13.11 -3.31 21.60
C SER A 334 -11.64 -3.75 21.63
N ARG A 335 -11.24 -4.64 20.71
CA ARG A 335 -9.91 -5.29 20.73
C ARG A 335 -8.77 -4.44 20.18
N TYR A 336 -9.07 -3.34 19.49
CA TYR A 336 -8.08 -2.42 18.90
C TYR A 336 -7.15 -1.74 19.92
N ALA A 337 -7.47 -1.76 21.22
CA ALA A 337 -6.71 -1.04 22.24
C ALA A 337 -5.68 -1.90 23.00
N GLU A 338 -6.03 -3.12 23.42
CA GLU A 338 -5.36 -3.73 24.59
C GLU A 338 -4.24 -4.74 24.26
N HIS A 339 -4.41 -5.65 23.29
CA HIS A 339 -3.41 -6.71 22.98
C HIS A 339 -2.91 -6.68 21.53
N GLU A 340 -2.01 -7.58 21.14
CA GLU A 340 -1.67 -7.87 19.74
C GLU A 340 -2.87 -8.59 19.11
N TYR A 341 -3.60 -7.92 18.21
CA TYR A 341 -4.86 -8.44 17.69
C TYR A 341 -4.62 -9.55 16.68
N ARG A 342 -5.03 -10.77 17.04
CA ARG A 342 -5.04 -11.93 16.14
C ARG A 342 -6.45 -12.17 15.61
N VAL A 343 -6.65 -11.80 14.35
CA VAL A 343 -7.94 -11.94 13.65
C VAL A 343 -8.40 -13.38 13.55
N ASP A 344 -7.47 -14.33 13.39
CA ASP A 344 -7.67 -15.79 13.41
C ASP A 344 -8.10 -16.34 14.77
N GLN A 345 -7.97 -15.53 15.83
CA GLN A 345 -8.30 -15.88 17.23
C GLN A 345 -9.37 -14.95 17.82
N ASP A 346 -10.11 -14.23 16.99
CA ASP A 346 -11.22 -13.40 17.45
C ASP A 346 -12.40 -14.29 17.91
N PRO A 347 -12.74 -14.31 19.22
CA PRO A 347 -13.81 -15.16 19.72
C PRO A 347 -15.21 -14.63 19.37
N CYS A 348 -15.33 -13.36 18.96
CA CYS A 348 -16.59 -12.80 18.50
C CYS A 348 -16.87 -13.23 17.05
N LEU A 349 -15.86 -13.22 16.18
CA LEU A 349 -15.98 -13.79 14.84
C LEU A 349 -16.10 -15.33 14.90
N ARG A 350 -15.39 -16.00 15.83
CA ARG A 350 -15.58 -17.44 16.07
C ARG A 350 -17.00 -17.77 16.52
N ALA A 351 -17.50 -17.09 17.55
CA ALA A 351 -18.86 -17.30 18.05
C ALA A 351 -19.94 -16.88 17.03
N ALA A 352 -19.61 -16.00 16.08
CA ALA A 352 -20.46 -15.74 14.93
C ALA A 352 -20.46 -16.94 13.96
N ALA A 353 -19.31 -17.48 13.62
CA ALA A 353 -19.18 -18.63 12.71
C ALA A 353 -19.84 -19.91 13.27
N ASP A 354 -19.82 -20.08 14.59
CA ASP A 354 -20.48 -21.20 15.28
C ASP A 354 -22.02 -21.06 15.36
N LYS A 355 -22.59 -19.87 15.06
CA LYS A 355 -24.02 -19.57 15.30
C LYS A 355 -24.81 -19.08 14.09
N TYR A 356 -24.16 -18.46 13.11
CA TYR A 356 -24.81 -17.83 11.96
C TYR A 356 -24.33 -18.42 10.64
N LEU A 357 -25.15 -18.30 9.60
CA LEU A 357 -24.77 -18.70 8.24
C LEU A 357 -24.11 -17.54 7.49
N PHE A 358 -24.66 -16.34 7.68
CA PHE A 358 -24.27 -15.13 6.97
C PHE A 358 -23.73 -14.05 7.92
N TYR A 359 -22.79 -13.26 7.43
CA TYR A 359 -22.29 -12.08 8.13
C TYR A 359 -22.40 -10.86 7.23
N LEU A 360 -23.05 -9.81 7.72
CA LEU A 360 -23.25 -8.57 6.97
C LEU A 360 -22.00 -7.68 7.08
N ALA A 361 -21.08 -7.85 6.14
CA ALA A 361 -19.84 -7.10 5.99
C ALA A 361 -20.11 -5.71 5.36
N PHE A 362 -20.99 -4.93 5.97
CA PHE A 362 -21.51 -3.69 5.40
C PHE A 362 -20.61 -2.49 5.75
N GLU A 363 -20.17 -1.75 4.73
CA GLU A 363 -19.17 -0.70 4.87
C GLU A 363 -19.69 0.59 5.51
N ASN A 364 -18.76 1.44 5.95
CA ASN A 364 -19.11 2.78 6.48
C ASN A 364 -19.61 3.75 5.38
N ALA A 365 -19.25 3.51 4.12
CA ALA A 365 -19.65 4.26 2.92
C ALA A 365 -19.61 3.34 1.69
N ILE A 366 -20.36 3.65 0.63
CA ILE A 366 -20.35 2.88 -0.63
C ILE A 366 -19.51 3.68 -1.63
N CYS A 367 -18.20 3.45 -1.66
CA CYS A 367 -17.25 4.16 -2.53
C CYS A 367 -16.43 3.16 -3.35
N ASP A 368 -15.95 3.59 -4.52
CA ASP A 368 -15.11 2.77 -5.39
C ASP A 368 -13.88 2.24 -4.64
N ASP A 369 -13.52 0.98 -4.92
CA ASP A 369 -12.46 0.19 -4.26
C ASP A 369 -12.50 0.08 -2.72
N TYR A 370 -13.48 0.70 -2.04
CA TYR A 370 -13.52 0.71 -0.58
C TYR A 370 -14.01 -0.62 0.00
N ALA A 371 -13.06 -1.49 0.36
CA ALA A 371 -13.26 -2.74 1.09
C ALA A 371 -12.28 -2.82 2.27
N THR A 372 -12.80 -3.08 3.47
CA THR A 372 -12.04 -2.94 4.72
C THR A 372 -11.93 -4.22 5.55
N GLU A 373 -11.44 -4.09 6.79
CA GLU A 373 -11.36 -5.16 7.77
C GLU A 373 -12.71 -5.86 8.01
N LYS A 374 -13.84 -5.18 7.76
CA LYS A 374 -15.21 -5.75 7.86
C LYS A 374 -15.42 -6.93 6.92
N LEU A 375 -14.81 -6.88 5.74
CA LEU A 375 -14.77 -7.99 4.79
C LEU A 375 -13.60 -8.92 5.15
N TYR A 376 -12.37 -8.41 5.13
CA TYR A 376 -11.20 -9.30 5.16
C TYR A 376 -11.01 -10.07 6.48
N ASN A 377 -11.43 -9.54 7.62
CA ASN A 377 -11.33 -10.26 8.90
C ASN A 377 -12.29 -11.45 8.96
N LEU A 378 -13.48 -11.30 8.37
CA LEU A 378 -14.46 -12.37 8.24
C LEU A 378 -13.93 -13.53 7.39
N MET A 379 -13.06 -13.24 6.40
CA MET A 379 -12.53 -14.26 5.51
C MET A 379 -11.60 -15.28 6.19
N PHE A 380 -11.27 -15.12 7.49
CA PHE A 380 -10.65 -16.16 8.33
C PHE A 380 -11.63 -17.21 8.88
N TYR A 381 -12.95 -17.01 8.71
CA TYR A 381 -14.02 -17.79 9.33
C TYR A 381 -14.98 -18.41 8.30
N PRO A 382 -15.54 -19.61 8.55
CA PRO A 382 -16.42 -20.28 7.59
C PRO A 382 -17.87 -19.74 7.65
N LEU A 383 -17.99 -18.46 7.32
CA LEU A 383 -19.21 -17.67 7.15
C LEU A 383 -19.25 -17.15 5.71
N VAL A 384 -20.46 -16.97 5.18
CA VAL A 384 -20.65 -16.33 3.87
C VAL A 384 -20.77 -14.81 4.08
N PRO A 385 -19.87 -13.98 3.54
CA PRO A 385 -20.01 -12.54 3.53
C PRO A 385 -21.21 -12.10 2.69
N VAL A 386 -22.08 -11.29 3.29
CA VAL A 386 -23.03 -10.44 2.55
C VAL A 386 -22.46 -9.03 2.58
N VAL A 387 -22.10 -8.49 1.43
CA VAL A 387 -21.35 -7.23 1.32
C VAL A 387 -22.25 -6.06 0.91
N LEU A 388 -21.95 -4.87 1.41
CA LEU A 388 -22.57 -3.62 1.00
C LEU A 388 -21.51 -2.50 1.05
N GLY A 389 -20.89 -2.25 -0.09
CA GLY A 389 -19.83 -1.27 -0.31
C GLY A 389 -19.70 -0.96 -1.80
N GLY A 390 -18.80 -0.06 -2.21
CA GLY A 390 -18.71 0.38 -3.61
C GLY A 390 -17.75 -0.45 -4.48
N ALA A 391 -16.81 -1.16 -3.85
CA ALA A 391 -15.80 -1.96 -4.55
C ALA A 391 -16.38 -2.96 -5.59
N ASN A 392 -15.58 -3.27 -6.62
CA ASN A 392 -15.84 -4.42 -7.47
C ASN A 392 -15.32 -5.70 -6.79
N TYR A 393 -16.22 -6.49 -6.22
CA TYR A 393 -15.85 -7.65 -5.41
C TYR A 393 -15.30 -8.82 -6.22
N ASP A 394 -15.62 -8.92 -7.52
CA ASP A 394 -15.07 -9.96 -8.42
C ASP A 394 -13.54 -9.84 -8.61
N ASP A 395 -12.97 -8.64 -8.39
CA ASP A 395 -11.52 -8.42 -8.39
C ASP A 395 -10.86 -8.68 -7.02
N LEU A 396 -11.65 -8.73 -5.93
CA LEU A 396 -11.15 -8.76 -4.55
C LEU A 396 -11.33 -10.12 -3.87
N LEU A 397 -12.30 -10.91 -4.34
CA LEU A 397 -12.75 -12.15 -3.73
C LEU A 397 -12.82 -13.28 -4.77
N PRO A 398 -12.61 -14.55 -4.36
CA PRO A 398 -12.86 -15.68 -5.25
C PRO A 398 -14.32 -15.73 -5.74
N PRO A 399 -14.58 -16.31 -6.92
CA PRO A 399 -15.93 -16.52 -7.43
C PRO A 399 -16.80 -17.27 -6.43
N ASN A 400 -18.09 -16.92 -6.41
CA ASN A 400 -19.10 -17.53 -5.54
C ASN A 400 -18.74 -17.45 -4.03
N SER A 401 -17.82 -16.58 -3.59
CA SER A 401 -17.44 -16.52 -2.16
C SER A 401 -18.29 -15.54 -1.32
N TYR A 402 -19.24 -14.82 -1.92
CA TYR A 402 -19.95 -13.70 -1.29
C TYR A 402 -21.33 -13.46 -1.92
N ILE A 403 -22.15 -12.64 -1.27
CA ILE A 403 -23.43 -12.13 -1.78
C ILE A 403 -23.40 -10.61 -1.76
N ASP A 404 -23.50 -9.94 -2.92
CA ASP A 404 -23.57 -8.48 -2.99
C ASP A 404 -25.00 -7.98 -2.77
N ALA A 405 -25.22 -7.29 -1.64
CA ALA A 405 -26.52 -6.75 -1.26
C ALA A 405 -27.05 -5.66 -2.22
N ARG A 406 -26.19 -5.06 -3.07
CA ARG A 406 -26.60 -4.04 -4.07
C ARG A 406 -27.43 -4.63 -5.22
N GLN A 407 -27.33 -5.95 -5.43
CA GLN A 407 -28.02 -6.68 -6.49
C GLN A 407 -29.48 -7.01 -6.15
N TYR A 408 -29.89 -6.87 -4.88
CA TYR A 408 -31.18 -7.32 -4.37
C TYR A 408 -31.91 -6.19 -3.62
N ALA A 409 -33.24 -6.15 -3.70
CA ALA A 409 -34.07 -5.52 -2.69
C ALA A 409 -33.94 -6.26 -1.34
N PRO A 410 -34.20 -5.62 -0.20
CA PRO A 410 -34.09 -6.29 1.11
C PRO A 410 -34.98 -7.54 1.26
N SER A 411 -36.13 -7.61 0.58
CA SER A 411 -36.99 -8.80 0.53
C SER A 411 -36.37 -9.94 -0.29
N GLU A 412 -35.90 -9.64 -1.50
CA GLU A 412 -35.23 -10.61 -2.39
C GLU A 412 -33.94 -11.17 -1.75
N LEU A 413 -33.20 -10.32 -1.03
CA LEU A 413 -32.04 -10.76 -0.26
C LEU A 413 -32.48 -11.70 0.86
N ALA A 414 -33.53 -11.37 1.63
CA ALA A 414 -34.04 -12.25 2.66
C ALA A 414 -34.45 -13.62 2.08
N GLU A 415 -35.23 -13.65 1.00
CA GLU A 415 -35.60 -14.88 0.29
C GLU A 415 -34.37 -15.71 -0.11
N LYS A 416 -33.33 -15.08 -0.67
CA LYS A 416 -32.07 -15.76 -0.99
C LYS A 416 -31.33 -16.30 0.24
N LEU A 417 -31.30 -15.56 1.34
CA LEU A 417 -30.66 -16.02 2.59
C LEU A 417 -31.44 -17.16 3.26
N GLN A 418 -32.77 -17.13 3.20
CA GLN A 418 -33.65 -18.22 3.65
C GLN A 418 -33.43 -19.47 2.79
N HIS A 419 -33.51 -19.35 1.45
CA HIS A 419 -33.31 -20.46 0.52
C HIS A 419 -31.98 -21.18 0.78
N LEU A 420 -30.87 -20.44 0.88
CA LEU A 420 -29.57 -21.03 1.16
C LEU A 420 -29.48 -21.65 2.56
N ALA A 421 -30.21 -21.14 3.56
CA ALA A 421 -30.28 -21.76 4.89
C ALA A 421 -31.06 -23.09 4.89
N GLU A 422 -32.03 -23.23 3.98
CA GLU A 422 -32.84 -24.45 3.78
C GLU A 422 -32.18 -25.46 2.83
N HIS A 423 -31.20 -25.02 2.03
CA HIS A 423 -30.45 -25.85 1.06
C HIS A 423 -28.94 -25.88 1.40
N PRO A 424 -28.51 -26.67 2.41
CA PRO A 424 -27.13 -26.64 2.91
C PRO A 424 -26.07 -27.02 1.87
N GLN A 425 -26.44 -27.78 0.84
CA GLN A 425 -25.57 -28.15 -0.27
C GLN A 425 -25.22 -26.94 -1.14
N GLU A 426 -26.21 -26.09 -1.44
CA GLU A 426 -26.00 -24.83 -2.15
C GLU A 426 -25.20 -23.84 -1.30
N TYR A 427 -25.55 -23.70 -0.01
CA TYR A 427 -24.76 -22.88 0.93
C TYR A 427 -23.30 -23.32 0.99
N GLN A 428 -23.02 -24.62 0.99
CA GLN A 428 -21.65 -25.15 1.04
C GLN A 428 -20.81 -24.72 -0.18
N THR A 429 -21.42 -24.50 -1.35
CA THR A 429 -20.71 -23.99 -2.55
C THR A 429 -20.05 -22.63 -2.28
N TYR A 430 -20.65 -21.78 -1.44
CA TYR A 430 -20.11 -20.46 -1.07
C TYR A 430 -18.86 -20.54 -0.16
N LEU A 431 -18.50 -21.73 0.32
CA LEU A 431 -17.33 -21.98 1.15
C LEU A 431 -16.26 -22.83 0.44
N GLU A 432 -16.50 -23.32 -0.78
CA GLU A 432 -15.58 -24.21 -1.47
C GLU A 432 -14.27 -23.54 -1.91
N TRP A 433 -14.30 -22.24 -2.18
CA TRP A 433 -13.10 -21.45 -2.48
C TRP A 433 -11.99 -21.63 -1.44
N ARG A 434 -12.32 -21.95 -0.19
CA ARG A 434 -11.37 -22.19 0.92
C ARG A 434 -10.44 -23.38 0.71
N LYS A 435 -10.79 -24.28 -0.21
CA LYS A 435 -9.94 -25.39 -0.69
C LYS A 435 -8.74 -24.87 -1.49
N TYR A 436 -8.90 -23.73 -2.18
CA TYR A 436 -7.95 -23.21 -3.17
C TYR A 436 -7.31 -21.88 -2.77
N TYR A 437 -7.98 -21.08 -1.94
CA TYR A 437 -7.49 -19.79 -1.46
C TYR A 437 -7.59 -19.66 0.06
N GLN A 438 -6.82 -18.72 0.60
CA GLN A 438 -6.82 -18.37 2.02
C GLN A 438 -6.69 -16.84 2.19
N PRO A 439 -7.31 -16.25 3.23
CA PRO A 439 -7.07 -14.86 3.58
C PRO A 439 -5.63 -14.66 4.04
N SER A 440 -5.12 -13.45 3.87
CA SER A 440 -3.76 -13.09 4.23
C SER A 440 -3.76 -11.87 5.16
N THR A 441 -3.00 -11.95 6.27
CA THR A 441 -2.83 -10.78 7.17
C THR A 441 -1.82 -9.76 6.64
N VAL A 442 -1.23 -10.04 5.47
CA VAL A 442 -0.36 -9.16 4.68
C VAL A 442 -0.94 -7.78 4.45
N GLY A 443 -2.26 -7.66 4.24
CA GLY A 443 -2.92 -6.45 3.72
C GLY A 443 -2.55 -5.15 4.39
N SER A 444 -3.22 -4.81 5.49
CA SER A 444 -2.88 -3.56 6.17
C SER A 444 -1.51 -3.63 6.84
N SER A 445 -0.82 -4.78 6.90
CA SER A 445 0.46 -5.00 7.60
C SER A 445 1.72 -4.76 6.76
N ARG A 446 1.60 -4.52 5.45
CA ARG A 446 2.75 -4.35 4.53
C ARG A 446 2.98 -2.91 4.07
N VAL A 447 2.08 -1.98 4.34
CA VAL A 447 1.91 -0.80 3.47
C VAL A 447 3.14 0.12 3.51
N LEU A 448 3.85 0.20 4.65
CA LEU A 448 5.13 0.93 4.72
C LEU A 448 6.31 0.17 4.06
N CYS A 449 6.24 -1.16 3.89
CA CYS A 449 7.19 -1.90 3.04
C CYS A 449 6.96 -1.62 1.55
N ASP A 450 5.71 -1.48 1.11
CA ASP A 450 5.39 -1.07 -0.27
C ASP A 450 5.87 0.36 -0.55
N LEU A 451 5.73 1.26 0.44
CA LEU A 451 6.40 2.57 0.42
C LEU A 451 7.92 2.41 0.26
N CYS A 452 8.61 1.65 1.13
CA CYS A 452 10.05 1.45 1.00
C CYS A 452 10.43 0.94 -0.41
N THR A 453 9.65 0.01 -0.97
CA THR A 453 9.84 -0.55 -2.31
C THR A 453 9.73 0.53 -3.40
N ARG A 454 8.71 1.40 -3.37
CA ARG A 454 8.55 2.49 -4.35
C ARG A 454 9.69 3.52 -4.33
N LEU A 455 10.38 3.73 -3.20
CA LEU A 455 11.49 4.70 -3.10
C LEU A 455 12.76 4.29 -3.88
N TYR A 456 12.81 3.07 -4.41
CA TYR A 456 13.88 2.63 -5.32
C TYR A 456 13.52 2.83 -6.80
N ASP A 457 12.24 2.93 -7.13
CA ASP A 457 11.75 3.21 -8.48
C ASP A 457 12.00 4.68 -8.84
N GLN A 458 12.68 4.93 -9.97
CA GLN A 458 12.95 6.29 -10.44
C GLN A 458 11.69 6.99 -10.97
N ALA A 459 10.70 6.25 -11.49
CA ALA A 459 9.43 6.83 -11.92
C ALA A 459 8.65 7.44 -10.72
N PHE A 460 8.91 6.96 -9.51
CA PHE A 460 8.31 7.54 -8.30
C PHE A 460 8.80 8.96 -7.98
N TYR A 461 9.88 9.43 -8.62
CA TYR A 461 10.45 10.78 -8.49
C TYR A 461 10.18 11.70 -9.69
N GLU A 462 9.49 11.21 -10.73
CA GLU A 462 9.12 12.05 -11.88
C GLU A 462 8.20 13.20 -11.45
N GLU A 463 8.45 14.39 -12.00
CA GLU A 463 7.69 15.60 -11.70
C GLU A 463 6.19 15.38 -11.98
N ASN A 464 5.39 15.52 -10.92
CA ASN A 464 3.94 15.42 -10.95
C ASN A 464 3.39 16.34 -9.86
N THR A 465 2.12 16.71 -9.94
CA THR A 465 1.37 17.40 -8.89
C THR A 465 -0.12 17.10 -9.05
N ILE A 466 -0.81 16.84 -7.94
CA ILE A 466 -2.27 16.65 -7.93
C ILE A 466 -2.92 18.04 -7.89
N GLU A 467 -3.15 18.61 -9.09
CA GLU A 467 -3.69 19.96 -9.26
C GLU A 467 -5.08 20.13 -8.62
N ASP A 468 -6.03 19.23 -8.92
CA ASP A 468 -7.33 19.18 -8.22
C ASP A 468 -7.39 17.99 -7.25
N PHE A 469 -6.91 18.24 -6.03
CA PHE A 469 -6.95 17.24 -4.96
C PHE A 469 -8.39 16.98 -4.48
N TYR A 470 -9.31 17.96 -4.58
CA TYR A 470 -10.70 17.72 -4.25
C TYR A 470 -11.36 16.76 -5.24
N ASP A 471 -11.16 16.98 -6.55
CA ASP A 471 -11.67 16.07 -7.57
C ASP A 471 -11.08 14.67 -7.43
N TRP A 472 -9.76 14.58 -7.29
CA TRP A 472 -9.10 13.29 -7.11
C TRP A 472 -9.56 12.57 -5.84
N PHE A 473 -9.65 13.22 -4.68
CA PHE A 473 -9.94 12.55 -3.40
C PHE A 473 -11.45 12.34 -3.13
N VAL A 474 -12.28 13.30 -3.52
CA VAL A 474 -13.72 13.32 -3.20
C VAL A 474 -14.55 12.84 -4.39
N THR A 475 -14.49 13.55 -5.53
CA THR A 475 -15.39 13.31 -6.67
C THR A 475 -15.16 11.93 -7.29
N LYS A 476 -13.92 11.62 -7.65
CA LYS A 476 -13.52 10.34 -8.29
C LYS A 476 -13.62 9.11 -7.38
N SER A 477 -13.97 9.28 -6.10
CA SER A 477 -14.26 8.17 -5.20
C SER A 477 -15.70 7.64 -5.36
N HIS A 478 -16.53 8.33 -6.17
CA HIS A 478 -17.91 7.98 -6.54
C HIS A 478 -18.78 7.49 -5.37
N CYS A 479 -18.60 8.11 -4.20
CA CYS A 479 -19.24 7.68 -2.97
C CYS A 479 -20.76 7.92 -3.00
N THR A 480 -21.53 6.85 -2.83
CA THR A 480 -22.99 6.82 -2.75
C THR A 480 -23.48 6.37 -1.36
N ALA A 481 -24.79 6.41 -1.16
CA ALA A 481 -25.48 5.86 -0.01
C ALA A 481 -26.56 4.87 -0.46
N TRP A 482 -26.90 3.88 0.36
CA TRP A 482 -28.09 3.09 0.09
C TRP A 482 -29.36 3.93 0.33
N VAL A 483 -30.34 3.75 -0.54
CA VAL A 483 -31.68 4.34 -0.42
C VAL A 483 -32.74 3.26 -0.48
N ALA A 484 -33.84 3.47 0.24
CA ALA A 484 -35.03 2.65 0.04
C ALA A 484 -35.61 2.94 -1.35
N ALA A 485 -36.08 1.91 -2.04
CA ALA A 485 -36.86 2.11 -3.25
C ALA A 485 -38.19 2.80 -2.89
N ASN A 486 -38.51 3.88 -3.59
CA ASN A 486 -39.81 4.54 -3.48
C ASN A 486 -40.90 3.58 -4.01
N GLY A 487 -42.18 3.83 -3.72
CA GLY A 487 -43.31 3.06 -4.27
C GLY A 487 -43.44 3.05 -5.80
N THR A 488 -42.54 3.74 -6.52
CA THR A 488 -42.38 3.76 -7.99
C THR A 488 -41.20 2.92 -8.49
N GLY A 489 -40.47 2.22 -7.63
CA GLY A 489 -39.31 1.39 -7.98
C GLY A 489 -38.02 2.16 -8.34
N GLN A 490 -38.04 3.50 -8.33
CA GLN A 490 -36.84 4.29 -8.59
C GLN A 490 -35.88 4.27 -7.39
N ARG A 491 -34.61 3.94 -7.67
CA ARG A 491 -33.47 4.18 -6.76
C ARG A 491 -33.11 5.67 -6.86
N VAL A 492 -33.36 6.45 -5.82
CA VAL A 492 -32.95 7.86 -5.74
C VAL A 492 -31.45 7.94 -5.39
N ALA A 493 -30.66 8.69 -6.15
CA ALA A 493 -29.20 8.77 -5.97
C ALA A 493 -28.76 9.45 -4.66
#